data_AF-A0A7S4FCG2-F1
#
_entry.id   AF-A0A7S4FCG2-F1
#
_cell.length_a   1.000
_cell.length_b   1.000
_cell.length_c   1.000
_cell.angle_alpha   90.00
_cell.angle_beta   90.00
_cell.angle_gamma   90.00
#
_symmetry.space_group_name_H-M   'P 1'
#
loop_
_entity.id
_entity.type
_entity.pdbx_description
1 polymer ?
#
loop_
_entity_poly.entity_id
_entity_poly.type
_entity_poly.pdbx_seq_one_letter_code
_entity_poly.pdbx_strand_id
1 'polypeptide(L)'
;CRDGVPHTPSRNGIAFCRPSYIARLNLLDTMGGCGSKTADGDVVDGVKSGPGRGQTKAYERALEHSQTLLKIELEAKEARAARAATRIQSLTRGKQGRSIVPPLKQNPCNRYRVNVEAERFGDCLCGWTKAEHNTHAFDLDPHSAKAKRLNSNELRNKMAKKEYATCDEYLINMNAENFGDCLCGKPKSEHKASALQGEQRGTPTIVDSEEVRARFAQNEATTTCTKYRVNVQAENYGECLCGRPKSEHAASALNYTEMERQLVNEQELRQKMTAKEKTNCLDFRLDMDPNAPFGHCICGRHVV
;
A
#
# COMPACT_ATOMS: atom_id res chain seq x y z
N CYS A 1 53.46 8.71 25.55
CA CYS A 1 53.41 7.38 24.90
C CYS A 1 51.97 6.91 24.84
N ARG A 2 51.57 6.37 23.67
CA ARG A 2 50.30 5.65 23.36
C ARG A 2 49.08 6.57 23.22
N ASP A 3 48.39 6.70 22.09
CA ASP A 3 48.30 5.84 20.90
C ASP A 3 48.13 6.67 19.61
N GLY A 4 48.79 6.19 18.55
CA GLY A 4 48.77 6.79 17.22
C GLY A 4 47.47 6.49 16.48
N VAL A 5 46.74 7.54 16.12
CA VAL A 5 45.65 7.49 15.16
C VAL A 5 46.15 8.12 13.85
N PRO A 6 46.09 7.42 12.71
CA PRO A 6 46.51 7.99 11.44
C PRO A 6 45.51 9.05 10.97
N HIS A 7 45.93 10.32 10.99
CA HIS A 7 45.22 11.41 10.33
C HIS A 7 45.39 11.28 8.81
N THR A 8 44.27 11.15 8.09
CA THR A 8 44.25 11.32 6.64
C THR A 8 44.10 12.82 6.31
N PRO A 9 44.87 13.35 5.34
CA PRO A 9 44.74 14.75 4.95
C PRO A 9 43.44 14.96 4.15
N SER A 10 42.43 15.56 4.79
CA SER A 10 41.24 16.08 4.12
C SER A 10 41.61 17.37 3.37
N ARG A 11 41.45 17.35 2.04
CA ARG A 11 41.89 18.43 1.14
C ARG A 11 40.87 19.56 0.96
N ASN A 12 39.76 19.58 1.70
CA ASN A 12 38.81 20.70 1.67
C ASN A 12 38.32 21.00 3.08
N GLY A 13 38.82 22.10 3.64
CA GLY A 13 38.46 22.56 4.97
C GLY A 13 37.05 23.12 5.02
N ILE A 14 36.16 22.42 5.72
CA ILE A 14 35.04 23.01 6.47
C ILE A 14 34.83 22.15 7.71
N ALA A 15 35.27 22.65 8.87
CA ALA A 15 35.03 22.01 10.15
C ALA A 15 33.60 22.35 10.62
N PHE A 16 32.70 21.38 10.57
CA PHE A 16 31.40 21.48 11.23
C PHE A 16 31.48 20.82 12.61
N CYS A 17 31.55 21.63 13.66
CA CYS A 17 31.24 21.20 15.02
C CYS A 17 29.75 20.85 15.10
N ARG A 18 29.41 19.57 15.32
CA ARG A 18 28.06 19.15 15.70
C ARG A 18 27.96 19.15 17.24
N PRO A 19 26.95 19.82 17.84
CA PRO A 19 26.73 19.73 19.27
C PRO A 19 26.02 18.42 19.62
N SER A 20 26.67 17.61 20.45
CA SER A 20 26.16 16.36 21.01
C SER A 20 25.37 16.67 22.28
N TYR A 21 24.05 16.84 22.19
CA TYR A 21 23.16 16.77 23.36
C TYR A 21 21.90 15.98 22.98
N ILE A 22 21.90 14.68 23.32
CA ILE A 22 20.68 13.89 23.43
C ILE A 22 20.61 13.44 24.89
N ALA A 23 19.91 14.23 25.70
CA ALA A 23 19.43 13.80 27.01
C ALA A 23 18.28 12.81 26.77
N ARG A 24 18.52 11.52 27.02
CA ARG A 24 17.48 10.50 27.08
C ARG A 24 16.78 10.61 28.44
N LEU A 25 15.55 11.12 28.43
CA LEU A 25 14.59 10.91 29.52
C LEU A 25 14.07 9.48 29.41
N ASN A 26 14.56 8.59 30.27
CA ASN A 26 13.95 7.29 30.51
C ASN A 26 12.83 7.49 31.54
N LEU A 27 11.58 7.52 31.08
CA LEU A 27 10.40 7.33 31.90
C LEU A 27 9.82 5.98 31.50
N LEU A 28 10.18 4.93 32.22
CA LEU A 28 9.58 3.61 32.07
C LEU A 28 8.77 3.29 33.33
N ASP A 29 7.48 3.17 33.09
CA ASP A 29 6.43 2.74 33.99
C ASP A 29 6.77 1.39 34.64
N THR A 30 7.00 1.43 35.94
CA THR A 30 6.82 0.27 36.82
C THR A 30 5.36 0.25 37.30
N MET A 31 4.48 -0.38 36.52
CA MET A 31 3.16 -0.80 37.00
C MET A 31 3.16 -2.33 37.07
N GLY A 32 3.32 -2.83 38.29
CA GLY A 32 3.32 -4.25 38.61
C GLY A 32 1.94 -4.87 38.39
N GLY A 33 1.92 -5.99 37.67
CA GLY A 33 0.76 -6.86 37.56
C GLY A 33 0.63 -7.72 38.82
N CYS A 34 -0.32 -7.36 39.69
CA CYS A 34 -0.82 -8.23 40.74
C CYS A 34 -1.79 -9.26 40.15
N GLY A 35 -1.51 -10.54 40.40
CA GLY A 35 -2.32 -11.67 39.95
C GLY A 35 -3.71 -11.67 40.59
N SER A 36 -4.73 -11.82 39.76
CA SER A 36 -6.10 -12.06 40.20
C SER A 36 -6.42 -13.55 40.10
N LYS A 37 -6.52 -14.15 41.28
CA LYS A 37 -7.10 -15.47 41.54
C LYS A 37 -8.55 -15.48 41.06
N THR A 38 -8.92 -16.54 40.35
CA THR A 38 -10.31 -16.91 40.08
C THR A 38 -10.95 -17.35 41.39
N ALA A 39 -11.92 -16.57 41.88
CA ALA A 39 -12.84 -16.99 42.93
C ALA A 39 -14.22 -17.13 42.30
N ASP A 40 -14.77 -18.33 42.44
CA ASP A 40 -16.14 -18.70 42.14
C ASP A 40 -17.12 -17.94 43.04
N GLY A 41 -18.34 -17.73 42.52
CA GLY A 41 -19.54 -17.47 43.33
C GLY A 41 -19.87 -16.00 43.55
N ASP A 42 -20.90 -15.51 42.87
CA ASP A 42 -22.20 -15.24 43.51
C ASP A 42 -23.09 -14.43 42.56
N VAL A 43 -24.27 -14.99 42.30
CA VAL A 43 -25.37 -14.33 41.60
C VAL A 43 -25.94 -13.28 42.56
N VAL A 44 -25.50 -12.04 42.42
CA VAL A 44 -26.03 -10.91 43.20
C VAL A 44 -27.16 -10.25 42.41
N ASP A 45 -28.37 -10.34 42.94
CA ASP A 45 -29.57 -9.71 42.42
C ASP A 45 -29.42 -8.18 42.31
N GLY A 46 -29.46 -7.68 41.08
CA GLY A 46 -30.48 -6.71 40.67
C GLY A 46 -30.59 -5.36 41.40
N VAL A 47 -29.52 -4.76 41.90
CA VAL A 47 -29.57 -3.33 42.30
C VAL A 47 -29.35 -2.45 41.07
N LYS A 48 -30.43 -1.87 40.54
CA LYS A 48 -30.41 -0.82 39.51
C LYS A 48 -29.80 0.47 40.09
N SER A 49 -28.49 0.51 40.24
CA SER A 49 -27.74 1.74 40.51
C SER A 49 -27.70 2.57 39.22
N GLY A 50 -28.58 3.57 39.13
CA GLY A 50 -28.57 4.53 38.04
C GLY A 50 -27.19 5.20 37.92
N PRO A 51 -26.72 5.51 36.70
CA PRO A 51 -25.39 6.04 36.48
C PRO A 51 -25.19 7.31 37.32
N GLY A 52 -24.25 7.24 38.26
CA GLY A 52 -23.94 8.35 39.15
C GLY A 52 -23.55 9.58 38.34
N ARG A 53 -24.08 10.76 38.69
CA ARG A 53 -23.88 12.06 38.02
C ARG A 53 -22.41 12.47 37.78
N GLY A 54 -21.43 11.75 38.35
CA GLY A 54 -20.01 11.95 38.09
C GLY A 54 -19.51 11.34 36.77
N GLN A 55 -20.15 10.30 36.24
CA GLN A 55 -19.68 9.61 35.03
C GLN A 55 -19.92 10.42 33.74
N THR A 56 -20.95 11.27 33.72
CA THR A 56 -21.29 12.07 32.53
C THR A 56 -20.25 13.16 32.23
N LYS A 57 -19.70 13.81 33.27
CA LYS A 57 -18.67 14.86 33.10
C LYS A 57 -17.32 14.32 32.63
N ALA A 58 -16.96 13.09 33.03
CA ALA A 58 -15.73 12.46 32.57
C ALA A 58 -15.82 12.11 31.08
N TYR A 59 -16.98 11.64 30.63
CA TYR A 59 -17.24 11.35 29.22
C TYR A 59 -17.19 12.61 28.35
N GLU A 60 -17.80 13.71 28.81
CA GLU A 60 -17.81 14.99 28.09
C GLU A 60 -16.38 15.53 27.87
N ARG A 61 -15.52 15.51 28.91
CA ARG A 61 -14.11 15.89 28.77
C ARG A 61 -13.32 14.98 27.82
N ALA A 62 -13.61 13.68 27.81
CA ALA A 62 -12.98 12.74 26.88
C ALA A 62 -13.40 13.02 25.43
N LEU A 63 -14.66 13.42 25.22
CA LEU A 63 -15.17 13.82 23.91
C LEU A 63 -14.49 15.10 23.44
N GLU A 64 -14.40 16.13 24.29
CA GLU A 64 -13.70 17.39 23.99
C GLU A 64 -12.22 17.13 23.66
N HIS A 65 -11.54 16.30 24.46
CA HIS A 65 -10.14 15.95 24.21
C HIS A 65 -9.95 15.24 22.86
N SER A 66 -10.83 14.28 22.52
CA SER A 66 -10.74 13.59 21.23
C SER A 66 -10.97 14.53 20.04
N GLN A 67 -11.87 15.51 20.17
CA GLN A 67 -12.08 16.54 19.14
C GLN A 67 -10.85 17.45 18.99
N THR A 68 -10.19 17.83 20.08
CA THR A 68 -8.96 18.65 20.00
C THR A 68 -7.81 17.91 19.31
N LEU A 69 -7.65 16.61 19.57
CA LEU A 69 -6.63 15.79 18.89
C LEU A 69 -6.86 15.71 17.38
N LEU A 70 -8.11 15.48 16.95
CA LEU A 70 -8.45 15.46 15.52
C LEU A 70 -8.14 16.80 14.84
N LYS A 71 -8.39 17.92 15.52
CA LYS A 71 -8.07 19.26 15.01
C LYS A 71 -6.55 19.45 14.85
N ILE A 72 -5.77 19.04 15.85
CA ILE A 72 -4.30 19.11 15.80
C ILE A 72 -3.75 18.25 14.65
N GLU A 73 -4.29 17.04 14.44
CA GLU A 73 -3.86 16.18 13.34
C GLU A 73 -4.17 16.78 11.96
N LEU A 74 -5.33 17.42 11.81
CA LEU A 74 -5.72 18.06 10.56
C LEU A 74 -4.83 19.28 10.24
N GLU A 75 -4.58 20.15 11.23
CA GLU A 75 -3.66 21.28 11.09
C GLU A 75 -2.22 20.80 10.77
N ALA A 76 -1.77 19.70 11.37
CA ALA A 76 -0.46 19.11 11.09
C ALA A 76 -0.36 18.56 9.65
N LYS A 77 -1.44 17.97 9.11
CA LYS A 77 -1.50 17.50 7.72
C LYS A 77 -1.46 18.67 6.73
N GLU A 78 -2.23 19.72 6.98
CA GLU A 78 -2.23 20.93 6.15
C GLU A 78 -0.85 21.62 6.14
N ALA A 79 -0.19 21.71 7.31
CA ALA A 79 1.16 22.26 7.41
C ALA A 79 2.20 21.43 6.63
N ARG A 80 2.08 20.10 6.61
CA ARG A 80 2.94 19.22 5.79
C ARG A 80 2.69 19.44 4.29
N ALA A 81 1.42 19.56 3.88
CA ALA A 81 1.06 19.83 2.50
C ALA A 81 1.60 21.18 2.01
N ALA A 82 1.50 22.25 2.83
CA ALA A 82 2.05 23.57 2.51
C ALA A 82 3.59 23.55 2.35
N ARG A 83 4.30 22.81 3.21
CA ARG A 83 5.76 22.63 3.09
C ARG A 83 6.15 21.84 1.84
N ALA A 84 5.34 20.85 1.44
CA ALA A 84 5.57 20.11 0.20
C ALA A 84 5.37 21.01 -1.03
N ALA A 85 4.29 21.80 -1.06
CA ALA A 85 3.98 22.71 -2.17
C ALA A 85 5.08 23.77 -2.39
N THR A 86 5.56 24.39 -1.32
CA THR A 86 6.65 25.39 -1.38
C THR A 86 7.97 24.79 -1.89
N ARG A 87 8.27 23.52 -1.57
CA ARG A 87 9.44 22.81 -2.12
C ARG A 87 9.33 22.55 -3.63
N ILE A 88 8.12 22.27 -4.14
CA ILE A 88 7.89 22.07 -5.58
C ILE A 88 8.01 23.41 -6.32
N GLN A 89 7.51 24.50 -5.74
CA GLN A 89 7.62 25.84 -6.32
C GLN A 89 9.07 26.31 -6.46
N SER A 90 9.96 26.01 -5.49
CA SER A 90 11.37 26.38 -5.61
C SER A 90 12.12 25.58 -6.70
N LEU A 91 11.74 24.31 -6.92
CA LEU A 91 12.30 23.48 -8.00
C LEU A 91 11.83 23.92 -9.39
N THR A 92 10.56 24.34 -9.51
CA THR A 92 10.00 24.80 -10.79
C THR A 92 10.50 26.19 -11.18
N ARG A 93 10.62 27.11 -10.21
CA ARG A 93 11.15 28.47 -10.45
C ARG A 93 12.61 28.47 -10.91
N GLY A 94 13.41 27.47 -10.52
CA GLY A 94 14.80 27.33 -10.99
C GLY A 94 14.96 26.93 -12.47
N LYS A 95 13.90 26.40 -13.11
CA LYS A 95 13.96 25.92 -14.50
C LYS A 95 13.47 26.93 -15.54
N GLN A 96 12.56 27.84 -15.19
CA GLN A 96 11.88 28.70 -16.17
C GLN A 96 12.65 29.96 -16.60
N GLY A 97 13.91 30.13 -16.21
CA GLY A 97 14.71 31.33 -16.54
C GLY A 97 16.11 31.07 -17.09
N ARG A 98 16.55 29.81 -17.20
CA ARG A 98 17.77 29.51 -17.95
C ARG A 98 17.39 29.38 -19.41
N SER A 99 17.26 30.51 -20.10
CA SER A 99 17.44 30.49 -21.55
C SER A 99 18.78 29.80 -21.77
N ILE A 100 18.75 28.62 -22.41
CA ILE A 100 19.95 27.99 -22.92
C ILE A 100 20.52 29.04 -23.86
N VAL A 101 21.47 29.83 -23.38
CA VAL A 101 22.29 30.68 -24.23
C VAL A 101 22.83 29.69 -25.24
N PRO A 102 22.45 29.80 -26.54
CA PRO A 102 23.00 28.92 -27.55
C PRO A 102 24.50 28.98 -27.35
N PRO A 103 25.18 27.87 -27.00
CA PRO A 103 26.61 27.93 -26.74
C PRO A 103 27.20 28.60 -27.97
N LEU A 104 27.96 29.68 -27.76
CA LEU A 104 28.73 30.32 -28.81
C LEU A 104 29.73 29.27 -29.28
N LYS A 105 29.27 28.44 -30.21
CA LYS A 105 29.98 27.33 -30.81
C LYS A 105 31.03 27.95 -31.71
N GLN A 106 32.17 28.33 -31.14
CA GLN A 106 33.31 28.76 -31.95
C GLN A 106 34.15 27.56 -32.38
N ASN A 107 34.06 26.41 -31.68
CA ASN A 107 34.84 25.23 -32.02
C ASN A 107 34.04 23.92 -31.87
N PRO A 108 34.30 22.92 -32.75
CA PRO A 108 33.83 21.55 -32.57
C PRO A 108 34.38 20.96 -31.27
N CYS A 109 33.64 20.07 -30.63
CA CYS A 109 34.08 19.51 -29.35
C CYS A 109 35.19 18.46 -29.57
N ASN A 110 36.07 18.28 -28.58
CA ASN A 110 37.15 17.28 -28.67
C ASN A 110 36.65 15.83 -28.53
N ARG A 111 35.35 15.58 -28.35
CA ARG A 111 34.82 14.24 -28.13
C ARG A 111 33.49 14.08 -28.84
N TYR A 112 33.56 13.51 -30.04
CA TYR A 112 32.37 13.30 -30.85
C TYR A 112 31.40 12.34 -30.13
N ARG A 113 30.17 12.80 -29.93
CA ARG A 113 29.07 12.02 -29.35
C ARG A 113 27.85 12.21 -30.21
N VAL A 114 27.38 11.14 -30.86
CA VAL A 114 26.19 11.19 -31.72
C VAL A 114 24.98 11.64 -30.91
N ASN A 115 24.33 12.70 -31.36
CA ASN A 115 23.05 13.14 -30.85
C ASN A 115 21.93 12.36 -31.55
N VAL A 116 21.25 11.49 -30.82
CA VAL A 116 20.14 10.66 -31.35
C VAL A 116 18.88 11.50 -31.57
N GLU A 117 18.80 12.67 -30.94
CA GLU A 117 17.65 13.59 -31.03
C GLU A 117 17.83 14.68 -32.11
N ALA A 118 18.99 14.71 -32.80
CA ALA A 118 19.22 15.67 -33.86
C ALA A 118 18.45 15.31 -35.14
N GLU A 119 18.06 16.35 -35.91
CA GLU A 119 17.36 16.19 -37.18
C GLU A 119 18.17 15.39 -38.22
N ARG A 120 19.50 15.47 -38.14
CA ARG A 120 20.42 14.69 -38.98
C ARG A 120 21.18 13.67 -38.15
N PHE A 121 21.06 12.41 -38.55
CA PHE A 121 21.86 11.34 -37.95
C PHE A 121 23.35 11.59 -38.22
N GLY A 122 24.14 11.67 -37.15
CA GLY A 122 25.57 12.01 -37.24
C GLY A 122 25.93 13.43 -36.83
N ASP A 123 24.97 14.21 -36.32
CA ASP A 123 25.30 15.43 -35.59
C ASP A 123 25.79 15.09 -34.19
N CYS A 124 26.82 15.80 -33.74
CA CYS A 124 27.33 15.65 -32.39
C CYS A 124 26.38 16.33 -31.38
N LEU A 125 26.44 15.99 -30.10
CA LEU A 125 25.72 16.72 -29.02
C LEU A 125 26.10 18.20 -28.95
N CYS A 126 27.29 18.56 -29.41
CA CYS A 126 27.69 19.96 -29.57
C CYS A 126 27.04 20.63 -30.79
N GLY A 127 26.23 19.89 -31.56
CA GLY A 127 25.51 20.29 -32.77
C GLY A 127 26.39 20.76 -33.93
N TRP A 128 27.59 20.19 -34.04
CA TRP A 128 28.41 20.21 -35.24
C TRP A 128 28.38 18.82 -35.88
N THR A 129 28.52 18.77 -37.19
CA THR A 129 28.53 17.51 -37.94
C THR A 129 29.80 16.70 -37.67
N LYS A 130 29.78 15.42 -38.03
CA LYS A 130 30.96 14.53 -37.93
C LYS A 130 32.18 15.08 -38.68
N ALA A 131 32.00 15.70 -39.84
CA ALA A 131 33.08 16.19 -40.70
C ALA A 131 33.82 17.41 -40.12
N GLU A 132 33.16 18.17 -39.25
CA GLU A 132 33.72 19.38 -38.65
C GLU A 132 34.58 19.09 -37.40
N HIS A 133 34.56 17.85 -36.90
CA HIS A 133 35.39 17.44 -35.78
C HIS A 133 36.79 17.03 -36.26
N ASN A 134 37.83 17.37 -35.48
CA ASN A 134 39.18 16.90 -35.74
C ASN A 134 39.27 15.37 -35.54
N THR A 135 40.22 14.70 -36.20
CA THR A 135 40.42 13.23 -36.11
C THR A 135 40.61 12.75 -34.67
N HIS A 136 41.30 13.56 -33.85
CA HIS A 136 41.49 13.30 -32.42
C HIS A 136 40.17 13.19 -31.62
N ALA A 137 39.06 13.72 -32.13
CA ALA A 137 37.75 13.58 -31.50
C ALA A 137 37.16 12.16 -31.60
N PHE A 138 37.69 11.35 -32.52
CA PHE A 138 37.32 9.96 -32.75
C PHE A 138 38.32 8.98 -32.10
N ASP A 139 39.59 9.37 -31.97
CA ASP A 139 40.65 8.55 -31.37
C ASP A 139 40.52 8.38 -29.84
N LEU A 140 39.68 9.20 -29.21
CA LEU A 140 39.29 9.02 -27.82
C LEU A 140 38.30 7.87 -27.70
N ASP A 141 38.81 6.65 -27.87
CA ASP A 141 38.11 5.41 -27.57
C ASP A 141 37.38 5.59 -26.22
N PRO A 142 36.04 5.55 -26.18
CA PRO A 142 35.31 5.59 -24.91
C PRO A 142 35.69 4.40 -24.00
N HIS A 143 36.39 3.40 -24.56
CA HIS A 143 36.93 2.23 -23.90
C HIS A 143 38.42 2.32 -23.51
N SER A 144 39.17 3.36 -23.89
CA SER A 144 40.60 3.49 -23.57
C SER A 144 40.87 4.16 -22.22
N ALA A 145 39.86 4.81 -21.63
CA ALA A 145 39.80 4.82 -20.18
C ALA A 145 39.68 3.35 -19.79
N LYS A 146 40.79 2.75 -19.36
CA LYS A 146 40.88 1.41 -18.78
C LYS A 146 39.82 1.32 -17.67
N ALA A 147 38.57 1.08 -18.05
CA ALA A 147 37.59 0.43 -17.24
C ALA A 147 38.25 -0.93 -17.05
N LYS A 148 39.10 -1.00 -16.02
CA LYS A 148 39.58 -2.26 -15.47
C LYS A 148 38.32 -3.09 -15.48
N ARG A 149 38.28 -4.14 -16.29
CA ARG A 149 37.17 -5.09 -16.31
C ARG A 149 37.09 -5.55 -14.86
N LEU A 150 36.26 -4.87 -14.07
CA LEU A 150 36.01 -5.20 -12.69
C LEU A 150 35.51 -6.61 -12.82
N ASN A 151 36.28 -7.54 -12.26
CA ASN A 151 35.96 -8.95 -12.33
C ASN A 151 34.47 -9.08 -11.95
N SER A 152 33.69 -9.90 -12.65
CA SER A 152 32.25 -10.09 -12.38
C SER A 152 31.98 -10.23 -10.88
N ASN A 153 32.91 -10.83 -10.12
CA ASN A 153 32.83 -10.94 -8.67
C ASN A 153 32.96 -9.60 -7.91
N GLU A 154 33.81 -8.66 -8.33
CA GLU A 154 33.88 -7.32 -7.71
C GLU A 154 32.63 -6.50 -8.00
N LEU A 155 32.07 -6.60 -9.22
CA LEU A 155 30.84 -5.91 -9.57
C LEU A 155 29.65 -6.48 -8.78
N ARG A 156 29.56 -7.83 -8.68
CA ARG A 156 28.60 -8.51 -7.80
C ARG A 156 28.79 -8.10 -6.35
N ASN A 157 30.03 -8.02 -5.85
CA ASN A 157 30.30 -7.61 -4.48
C ASN A 157 29.93 -6.14 -4.22
N LYS A 158 30.13 -5.23 -5.18
CA LYS A 158 29.71 -3.82 -5.02
C LYS A 158 28.20 -3.66 -5.10
N MET A 159 27.52 -4.45 -5.93
CA MET A 159 26.06 -4.50 -5.98
C MET A 159 25.45 -5.22 -4.77
N ALA A 160 26.14 -6.23 -4.22
CA ALA A 160 25.73 -6.99 -3.04
C ALA A 160 26.03 -6.26 -1.73
N LYS A 161 26.98 -5.32 -1.72
CA LYS A 161 27.19 -4.34 -0.64
C LYS A 161 26.10 -3.25 -0.61
N LYS A 162 24.87 -3.59 -1.00
CA LYS A 162 23.72 -2.80 -0.55
C LYS A 162 23.76 -2.83 0.97
N GLU A 163 23.71 -1.66 1.58
CA GLU A 163 23.65 -1.52 3.03
C GLU A 163 22.36 -2.19 3.49
N TYR A 164 22.50 -3.42 4.01
CA TYR A 164 21.39 -4.12 4.61
C TYR A 164 20.95 -3.37 5.86
N ALA A 165 19.65 -3.31 6.11
CA ALA A 165 19.08 -2.81 7.35
C ALA A 165 19.71 -3.57 8.53
N THR A 166 20.05 -2.82 9.58
CA THR A 166 20.66 -3.34 10.82
C THR A 166 19.62 -3.93 11.78
N CYS A 167 18.44 -4.27 11.29
CA CYS A 167 17.39 -4.86 12.12
C CYS A 167 17.69 -6.34 12.36
N ASP A 168 17.61 -6.76 13.63
CA ASP A 168 17.83 -8.15 14.02
C ASP A 168 16.68 -9.04 13.57
N GLU A 169 15.44 -8.52 13.60
CA GLU A 169 14.24 -9.21 13.15
C GLU A 169 13.40 -8.33 12.22
N TYR A 170 12.86 -8.94 11.18
CA TYR A 170 11.92 -8.29 10.27
C TYR A 170 10.49 -8.40 10.81
N LEU A 171 9.92 -7.27 11.23
CA LEU A 171 8.55 -7.17 11.73
C LEU A 171 7.71 -6.33 10.78
N ILE A 172 6.62 -6.90 10.23
CA ILE A 172 5.75 -6.21 9.26
C ILE A 172 5.02 -5.07 9.97
N ASN A 173 5.14 -3.86 9.43
CA ASN A 173 4.37 -2.72 9.88
C ASN A 173 3.01 -2.68 9.18
N MET A 174 1.93 -3.03 9.89
CA MET A 174 0.56 -2.99 9.36
C MET A 174 0.07 -1.57 9.06
N ASN A 175 0.77 -0.54 9.57
CA ASN A 175 0.42 0.87 9.41
C ASN A 175 1.29 1.59 8.35
N ALA A 176 2.19 0.88 7.67
CA ALA A 176 3.02 1.48 6.63
C ALA A 176 2.21 1.70 5.33
N GLU A 177 2.62 2.71 4.56
CA GLU A 177 2.01 3.04 3.27
C GLU A 177 2.16 1.90 2.26
N ASN A 178 3.27 1.15 2.32
CA ASN A 178 3.47 -0.05 1.52
C ASN A 178 3.36 -1.30 2.39
N PHE A 179 2.56 -2.26 1.90
CA PHE A 179 2.46 -3.57 2.52
C PHE A 179 3.80 -4.31 2.40
N GLY A 180 4.32 -4.79 3.53
CA GLY A 180 5.62 -5.46 3.57
C GLY A 180 6.81 -4.53 3.79
N ASP A 181 6.57 -3.34 4.35
CA ASP A 181 7.62 -2.57 5.01
C ASP A 181 7.81 -3.07 6.45
N CYS A 182 9.08 -3.13 6.87
CA CYS A 182 9.43 -3.43 8.25
C CYS A 182 9.06 -2.25 9.17
N LEU A 183 8.95 -2.47 10.49
CA LEU A 183 8.80 -1.40 11.49
C LEU A 183 9.91 -0.33 11.40
N CYS A 184 11.09 -0.68 10.88
CA CYS A 184 12.16 0.29 10.62
C CYS A 184 11.93 1.17 9.36
N GLY A 185 10.84 0.95 8.63
CA GLY A 185 10.50 1.68 7.41
C GLY A 185 11.26 1.24 6.17
N LYS A 186 12.02 0.14 6.23
CA LYS A 186 12.72 -0.45 5.08
C LYS A 186 11.98 -1.65 4.52
N PRO A 187 12.00 -1.86 3.19
CA PRO A 187 11.32 -2.99 2.57
C PRO A 187 12.01 -4.31 2.92
N LYS A 188 11.27 -5.41 2.77
CA LYS A 188 11.77 -6.78 3.01
C LYS A 188 13.10 -7.08 2.28
N SER A 189 13.30 -6.55 1.08
CA SER A 189 14.51 -6.78 0.26
C SER A 189 15.79 -6.15 0.83
N GLU A 190 15.66 -5.19 1.76
CA GLU A 190 16.80 -4.53 2.39
C GLU A 190 17.27 -5.24 3.67
N HIS A 191 16.58 -6.28 4.12
CA HIS A 191 16.96 -7.02 5.33
C HIS A 191 17.89 -8.19 5.00
N LYS A 192 18.81 -8.49 5.93
CA LYS A 192 19.64 -9.70 5.81
C LYS A 192 18.75 -10.94 5.90
N ALA A 193 19.16 -12.03 5.25
CA ALA A 193 18.44 -13.30 5.31
C ALA A 193 18.25 -13.80 6.75
N SER A 194 19.19 -13.50 7.66
CA SER A 194 19.07 -13.81 9.09
C SER A 194 17.88 -13.13 9.75
N ALA A 195 17.62 -11.86 9.44
CA ALA A 195 16.50 -11.11 10.00
C ALA A 195 15.13 -11.56 9.43
N LEU A 196 15.13 -12.12 8.22
CA LEU A 196 13.94 -12.69 7.58
C LEU A 196 13.64 -14.11 8.06
N GLN A 197 14.67 -14.85 8.45
CA GLN A 197 14.54 -16.21 8.96
C GLN A 197 14.13 -16.29 10.43
N GLY A 198 13.85 -15.13 11.06
CA GLY A 198 13.37 -14.91 12.42
C GLY A 198 13.50 -16.16 13.28
N GLU A 199 14.65 -16.29 13.96
CA GLU A 199 15.11 -17.46 14.72
C GLU A 199 13.95 -18.38 15.06
N GLN A 200 13.72 -19.36 14.18
CA GLN A 200 12.75 -20.43 14.36
C GLN A 200 11.52 -19.98 15.16
N ARG A 201 10.63 -19.18 14.56
CA ARG A 201 9.21 -19.37 14.87
C ARG A 201 8.99 -20.87 14.70
N GLY A 202 8.89 -21.57 15.84
CA GLY A 202 8.99 -23.01 15.90
C GLY A 202 8.18 -23.58 14.75
N THR A 203 8.77 -24.52 14.00
CA THR A 203 8.07 -25.32 12.98
C THR A 203 6.63 -25.41 13.45
N PRO A 204 5.65 -24.82 12.73
CA PRO A 204 4.29 -24.76 13.23
C PRO A 204 3.98 -26.19 13.57
N THR A 205 3.96 -26.48 14.88
CA THR A 205 3.46 -27.76 15.34
C THR A 205 2.09 -27.73 14.71
N ILE A 206 1.85 -28.68 13.81
CA ILE A 206 0.54 -28.91 13.26
C ILE A 206 -0.26 -29.19 14.52
N VAL A 207 -0.87 -28.15 15.07
CA VAL A 207 -1.77 -28.26 16.18
C VAL A 207 -2.97 -28.86 15.49
N ASP A 208 -2.95 -30.18 15.35
CA ASP A 208 -4.08 -30.99 14.96
C ASP A 208 -5.04 -30.99 16.16
N SER A 209 -5.47 -29.79 16.54
CA SER A 209 -6.38 -29.57 17.63
C SER A 209 -7.77 -29.61 17.02
N GLU A 210 -8.38 -30.75 17.24
CA GLU A 210 -9.82 -30.90 17.40
C GLU A 210 -10.44 -29.69 18.15
N GLU A 211 -9.69 -29.08 19.07
CA GLU A 211 -10.02 -27.83 19.78
C GLU A 211 -10.11 -26.57 18.89
N VAL A 212 -9.22 -26.37 17.91
CA VAL A 212 -9.33 -25.24 16.96
C VAL A 212 -10.49 -25.47 16.00
N ARG A 213 -10.71 -26.72 15.53
CA ARG A 213 -11.93 -27.06 14.78
C ARG A 213 -13.19 -26.85 15.61
N ALA A 214 -13.18 -27.19 16.91
CA ALA A 214 -14.31 -26.97 17.81
C ALA A 214 -14.60 -25.47 18.03
N ARG A 215 -13.56 -24.62 18.11
CA ARG A 215 -13.75 -23.17 18.23
C ARG A 215 -14.31 -22.51 16.97
N PHE A 216 -13.95 -23.01 15.77
CA PHE A 216 -14.59 -22.56 14.54
C PHE A 216 -16.04 -23.08 14.43
N ALA A 217 -16.32 -24.31 14.86
CA ALA A 217 -17.67 -24.87 14.90
C ALA A 217 -18.61 -24.15 15.89
N GLN A 218 -18.09 -23.63 17.02
CA GLN A 218 -18.91 -22.87 17.98
C GLN A 218 -19.30 -21.47 17.50
N ASN A 219 -18.49 -20.84 16.64
CA ASN A 219 -18.84 -19.52 16.09
C ASN A 219 -19.90 -19.58 14.98
N GLU A 220 -20.17 -20.76 14.37
CA GLU A 220 -21.21 -20.94 13.35
C GLU A 220 -22.64 -21.03 13.90
N ALA A 221 -22.84 -21.09 15.23
CA ALA A 221 -24.11 -21.50 15.83
C ALA A 221 -24.93 -20.39 16.52
N THR A 222 -24.62 -19.10 16.36
CA THR A 222 -25.30 -18.03 17.12
C THR A 222 -26.42 -17.31 16.37
N THR A 223 -26.79 -17.71 15.16
CA THR A 223 -27.95 -17.12 14.47
C THR A 223 -29.17 -18.01 14.55
N THR A 224 -30.21 -17.53 15.23
CA THR A 224 -31.54 -18.17 15.33
C THR A 224 -32.34 -18.11 14.02
N CYS A 225 -31.71 -17.69 12.91
CA CYS A 225 -32.38 -17.53 11.64
C CYS A 225 -32.55 -18.89 10.96
N THR A 226 -33.78 -19.41 10.96
CA THR A 226 -34.11 -20.75 10.44
C THR A 226 -34.05 -20.85 8.92
N LYS A 227 -34.17 -19.72 8.19
CA LYS A 227 -34.16 -19.66 6.73
C LYS A 227 -33.41 -18.44 6.26
N TYR A 228 -32.32 -18.65 5.53
CA TYR A 228 -31.60 -17.56 4.89
C TYR A 228 -32.41 -17.00 3.71
N ARG A 229 -32.72 -15.71 3.71
CA ARG A 229 -33.37 -15.02 2.59
C ARG A 229 -32.56 -13.79 2.24
N VAL A 230 -32.06 -13.72 1.01
CA VAL A 230 -31.25 -12.58 0.53
C VAL A 230 -32.11 -11.31 0.55
N ASN A 231 -31.64 -10.28 1.26
CA ASN A 231 -32.25 -8.97 1.24
C ASN A 231 -31.75 -8.20 0.00
N VAL A 232 -32.59 -8.09 -1.03
CA VAL A 232 -32.26 -7.37 -2.27
C VAL A 232 -32.19 -5.85 -2.09
N GLN A 233 -32.65 -5.35 -0.94
CA GLN A 233 -32.64 -3.93 -0.58
C GLN A 233 -31.47 -3.53 0.32
N ALA A 234 -30.65 -4.49 0.77
CA ALA A 234 -29.49 -4.20 1.59
C ALA A 234 -28.37 -3.55 0.77
N GLU A 235 -27.58 -2.70 1.43
CA GLU A 235 -26.44 -2.00 0.82
C GLU A 235 -25.33 -2.98 0.42
N ASN A 236 -25.17 -4.08 1.18
CA ASN A 236 -24.25 -5.17 0.85
C ASN A 236 -24.99 -6.37 0.26
N TYR A 237 -24.55 -6.80 -0.93
CA TYR A 237 -25.07 -8.00 -1.56
C TYR A 237 -24.73 -9.25 -0.73
N GLY A 238 -25.75 -10.04 -0.39
CA GLY A 238 -25.58 -11.26 0.41
C GLY A 238 -25.83 -11.11 1.91
N GLU A 239 -26.46 -10.01 2.33
CA GLU A 239 -27.08 -9.91 3.65
C GLU A 239 -28.44 -10.63 3.67
N CYS A 240 -28.71 -11.35 4.76
CA CYS A 240 -30.01 -11.94 5.02
C CYS A 240 -31.01 -10.86 5.47
N LEU A 241 -32.32 -11.12 5.37
CA LEU A 241 -33.36 -10.27 5.96
C LEU A 241 -33.18 -10.01 7.47
N CYS A 242 -32.43 -10.86 8.18
CA CYS A 242 -32.06 -10.64 9.58
C CYS A 242 -30.89 -9.65 9.77
N GLY A 243 -30.33 -9.09 8.69
CA GLY A 243 -29.22 -8.13 8.72
C GLY A 243 -27.83 -8.76 8.89
N ARG A 244 -27.72 -10.09 8.83
CA ARG A 244 -26.45 -10.81 8.99
C ARG A 244 -25.96 -11.40 7.65
N PRO A 245 -24.65 -11.47 7.43
CA PRO A 245 -24.10 -12.03 6.19
C PRO A 245 -24.33 -13.54 6.09
N LYS A 246 -24.24 -14.06 4.87
CA LYS A 246 -24.39 -15.51 4.58
C LYS A 246 -23.48 -16.41 5.43
N SER A 247 -22.27 -15.96 5.77
CA SER A 247 -21.29 -16.74 6.53
C SER A 247 -21.68 -17.02 7.98
N GLU A 248 -22.65 -16.29 8.53
CA GLU A 248 -23.10 -16.47 9.92
C GLU A 248 -24.30 -17.41 10.06
N HIS A 249 -24.84 -17.93 8.96
CA HIS A 249 -25.98 -18.83 8.97
C HIS A 249 -25.52 -20.29 8.95
N ALA A 250 -26.16 -21.13 9.77
CA ALA A 250 -25.92 -22.56 9.73
C ALA A 250 -26.26 -23.15 8.34
N ALA A 251 -25.53 -24.21 7.95
CA ALA A 251 -25.72 -24.87 6.65
C ALA A 251 -27.18 -25.33 6.41
N SER A 252 -27.90 -25.69 7.47
CA SER A 252 -29.32 -26.04 7.41
C SER A 252 -30.22 -24.89 6.92
N ALA A 253 -29.93 -23.65 7.32
CA ALA A 253 -30.67 -22.47 6.89
C ALA A 253 -30.37 -22.07 5.44
N LEU A 254 -29.18 -22.42 4.93
CA LEU A 254 -28.77 -22.19 3.54
C LEU A 254 -29.45 -23.17 2.57
N ASN A 255 -29.54 -24.45 2.94
CA ASN A 255 -30.11 -25.51 2.09
C ASN A 255 -31.61 -25.33 1.80
N TYR A 256 -32.34 -24.59 2.65
CA TYR A 256 -33.75 -24.29 2.41
C TYR A 256 -33.97 -23.53 1.09
N THR A 257 -33.02 -22.65 0.73
CA THR A 257 -33.12 -21.88 -0.52
C THR A 257 -32.90 -22.74 -1.76
N GLU A 258 -32.16 -23.84 -1.64
CA GLU A 258 -31.86 -24.73 -2.75
C GLU A 258 -33.04 -25.64 -3.06
N MET A 259 -33.74 -26.14 -2.02
CA MET A 259 -35.00 -26.85 -2.20
C MET A 259 -36.11 -25.97 -2.78
N GLU A 260 -36.20 -24.70 -2.37
CA GLU A 260 -37.20 -23.77 -2.91
C GLU A 260 -36.88 -23.38 -4.37
N ARG A 261 -35.60 -23.33 -4.75
CA ARG A 261 -35.17 -23.16 -6.15
C ARG A 261 -35.51 -24.36 -7.03
N GLN A 262 -35.50 -25.58 -6.49
CA GLN A 262 -35.90 -26.78 -7.25
C GLN A 262 -37.41 -26.87 -7.48
N LEU A 263 -38.24 -26.15 -6.70
CA LEU A 263 -39.69 -26.10 -6.86
C LEU A 263 -40.18 -25.03 -7.83
N VAL A 264 -39.29 -24.19 -8.38
CA VAL A 264 -39.63 -23.40 -9.56
C VAL A 264 -39.59 -24.36 -10.75
N ASN A 265 -40.76 -24.86 -11.12
CA ASN A 265 -40.98 -25.81 -12.20
C ASN A 265 -40.18 -25.39 -13.44
N GLU A 266 -39.16 -26.18 -13.81
CA GLU A 266 -38.26 -25.87 -14.93
C GLU A 266 -39.03 -25.61 -16.23
N GLN A 267 -40.20 -26.24 -16.38
CA GLN A 267 -41.14 -25.98 -17.48
C GLN A 267 -41.69 -24.55 -17.46
N GLU A 268 -42.04 -23.99 -16.31
CA GLU A 268 -42.58 -22.63 -16.21
C GLU A 268 -41.49 -21.57 -16.46
N LEU A 269 -40.25 -21.85 -16.05
CA LEU A 269 -39.11 -21.00 -16.36
C LEU A 269 -38.76 -21.05 -17.86
N ARG A 270 -38.76 -22.24 -18.48
CA ARG A 270 -38.61 -22.40 -19.94
C ARG A 270 -39.75 -21.71 -20.70
N GLN A 271 -40.99 -21.78 -20.20
CA GLN A 271 -42.13 -21.06 -20.80
C GLN A 271 -41.97 -19.54 -20.69
N LYS A 272 -41.49 -19.01 -19.56
CA LYS A 272 -41.23 -17.57 -19.41
C LYS A 272 -40.08 -17.07 -20.28
N MET A 273 -39.02 -17.87 -20.44
CA MET A 273 -37.90 -17.53 -21.33
C MET A 273 -38.31 -17.58 -22.81
N THR A 274 -39.05 -18.60 -23.23
CA THR A 274 -39.56 -18.71 -24.61
C THR A 274 -40.69 -17.72 -24.92
N ALA A 275 -41.45 -17.26 -23.91
CA ALA A 275 -42.45 -16.21 -24.08
C ALA A 275 -41.80 -14.82 -24.26
N LYS A 276 -40.65 -14.55 -23.61
CA LYS A 276 -39.87 -13.32 -23.82
C LYS A 276 -39.11 -13.30 -25.15
N GLU A 277 -38.87 -14.46 -25.75
CA GLU A 277 -38.14 -14.59 -27.03
C GLU A 277 -38.96 -14.17 -28.27
N LYS A 278 -40.26 -13.87 -28.11
CA LYS A 278 -41.11 -13.39 -29.20
C LYS A 278 -41.17 -11.87 -29.29
N THR A 279 -40.03 -11.22 -29.39
CA THR A 279 -40.00 -9.88 -29.98
C THR A 279 -40.01 -10.01 -31.50
N ASN A 280 -41.11 -9.61 -32.15
CA ASN A 280 -41.32 -9.67 -33.61
C ASN A 280 -40.37 -8.77 -34.45
N CYS A 281 -39.14 -8.46 -34.01
CA CYS A 281 -38.13 -7.87 -34.89
C CYS A 281 -37.37 -9.03 -35.56
N LEU A 282 -37.59 -9.20 -36.87
CA LEU A 282 -36.97 -10.26 -37.69
C LEU A 282 -35.43 -10.15 -37.76
N ASP A 283 -34.87 -8.98 -37.41
CA ASP A 283 -33.44 -8.73 -37.36
C ASP A 283 -33.14 -7.75 -36.22
N PHE A 284 -32.72 -8.26 -35.05
CA PHE A 284 -32.40 -7.43 -33.89
C PHE A 284 -31.00 -6.82 -34.08
N ARG A 285 -30.93 -5.51 -34.29
CA ARG A 285 -29.67 -4.76 -34.31
C ARG A 285 -29.63 -3.84 -33.09
N LEU A 286 -28.64 -4.04 -32.22
CA LEU A 286 -28.36 -3.13 -31.12
C LEU A 286 -28.03 -1.75 -31.68
N ASP A 287 -28.70 -0.72 -31.14
CA ASP A 287 -28.31 0.66 -31.34
C ASP A 287 -27.00 0.94 -30.58
N MET A 288 -25.99 1.43 -31.29
CA MET A 288 -24.66 1.74 -30.74
C MET A 288 -24.48 3.25 -30.50
N ASP A 289 -25.55 4.04 -30.58
CA ASP A 289 -25.50 5.47 -30.28
C ASP A 289 -25.23 5.69 -28.78
N PRO A 290 -24.16 6.42 -28.39
CA PRO A 290 -23.80 6.67 -26.99
C PRO A 290 -24.87 7.46 -26.21
N ASN A 291 -25.83 8.08 -26.90
CA ASN A 291 -26.95 8.78 -26.27
C ASN A 291 -28.22 7.93 -26.13
N ALA A 292 -28.27 6.72 -26.71
CA ALA A 292 -29.41 5.82 -26.58
C ALA A 292 -29.31 5.00 -25.26
N PRO A 293 -30.43 4.68 -24.60
CA PRO A 293 -30.41 3.81 -23.42
C PRO A 293 -29.95 2.40 -23.84
N PHE A 294 -28.99 1.82 -23.11
CA PHE A 294 -28.45 0.48 -23.38
C PHE A 294 -29.57 -0.55 -23.60
N GLY A 295 -29.50 -1.30 -24.70
CA GLY A 295 -30.41 -2.43 -24.99
C GLY A 295 -31.60 -2.10 -25.91
N HIS A 296 -31.62 -0.95 -26.57
CA HIS A 296 -32.62 -0.66 -27.61
C HIS A 296 -32.25 -1.29 -28.96
N CYS A 297 -33.24 -1.86 -29.62
CA CYS A 297 -33.12 -2.20 -31.03
C CYS A 297 -33.30 -0.95 -31.89
N ILE A 298 -32.58 -0.83 -33.01
CA ILE A 298 -32.78 0.21 -34.02
C ILE A 298 -34.24 0.27 -34.51
N CYS A 299 -35.01 -0.83 -34.39
CA CYS A 299 -36.45 -0.85 -34.68
C CYS A 299 -37.33 -0.04 -33.68
N GLY A 300 -36.74 0.62 -32.68
CA GLY A 300 -37.45 1.48 -31.71
C GLY A 300 -38.27 0.74 -30.65
N ARG A 301 -38.12 -0.59 -30.55
CA ARG A 301 -38.77 -1.41 -29.53
C ARG A 301 -37.81 -1.76 -28.41
N HIS A 302 -38.28 -1.54 -27.20
CA HIS A 302 -37.60 -1.84 -25.96
C HIS A 302 -37.69 -3.36 -25.69
N VAL A 303 -36.57 -4.00 -25.38
CA VAL A 303 -36.56 -5.34 -24.79
C VAL A 303 -36.87 -5.17 -23.29
N VAL A 304 -37.88 -5.88 -22.77
CA VAL A 304 -38.27 -5.91 -21.34
C VAL A 304 -38.08 -7.30 -20.75
#